data_AF-A0A1J4RM79-F1
#
_entry.id   AF-A0A1J4RM79-F1
#
_cell.length_a   1.000
_cell.length_b   1.000
_cell.length_c   1.000
_cell.angle_alpha   90.00
_cell.angle_beta   90.00
_cell.angle_gamma   90.00
#
_symmetry.space_group_name_H-M   'P 1'
#
loop_
_entity.id
_entity.type
_entity.pdbx_description
1 polymer ?
#
loop_
_entity_poly.entity_id
_entity_poly.type
_entity_poly.pdbx_seq_one_letter_code
_entity_poly.pdbx_strand_id
1 'polypeptide(L)'
;MAFIIEIEQSKLGVAVENLTYLIQSSDGESFLTVRKENRLALPESTLELSRTFENQAAQNCLLATGVDVDPKAIRLNTCGNDHIILCFATADSQTPPKGSEWVGADEIKDIAPELPENVRKYLDRVSQSRLPEAHYGFDVL
;
A
#
# COMPACT_ATOMS: atom_id res chain seq x y z
N MET A 1 -5.93 49.91 17.11
CA MET A 1 -6.92 48.81 17.20
C MET A 1 -6.81 48.03 15.90
N ALA A 2 -6.11 46.91 15.92
CA ALA A 2 -5.88 46.11 14.72
C ALA A 2 -6.98 45.06 14.62
N PHE A 3 -7.76 45.12 13.55
CA PHE A 3 -8.70 44.07 13.16
C PHE A 3 -7.87 42.93 12.59
N ILE A 4 -7.84 41.80 13.30
CA ILE A 4 -7.36 40.54 12.73
C ILE A 4 -8.45 40.10 11.77
N ILE A 5 -8.17 40.20 10.48
CA ILE A 5 -8.94 39.50 9.46
C ILE A 5 -8.56 38.03 9.64
N GLU A 6 -9.41 37.25 10.32
CA GLU A 6 -9.37 35.80 10.21
C GLU A 6 -9.65 35.47 8.74
N ILE A 7 -8.58 35.21 7.99
CA ILE A 7 -8.69 34.63 6.67
C ILE A 7 -9.13 33.19 6.92
N GLU A 8 -10.44 32.97 6.93
CA GLU A 8 -11.04 31.66 6.78
C GLU A 8 -10.57 31.11 5.43
N GLN A 9 -9.50 30.32 5.46
CA GLN A 9 -9.04 29.61 4.28
C GLN A 9 -10.02 28.47 4.02
N SER A 10 -11.15 28.79 3.38
CA SER A 10 -11.82 27.85 2.50
C SER A 10 -10.89 27.55 1.32
N LYS A 11 -9.85 26.73 1.56
CA LYS A 11 -9.06 26.13 0.48
C LYS A 11 -9.77 24.84 0.11
N LEU A 12 -10.18 24.73 -1.15
CA LEU A 12 -10.69 23.51 -1.80
C LEU A 12 -10.21 22.25 -1.06
N GLY A 13 -11.15 21.55 -0.42
CA GLY A 13 -10.85 20.43 0.46
C GLY A 13 -10.00 19.39 -0.26
N VAL A 14 -8.73 19.29 0.13
CA VAL A 14 -7.87 18.21 -0.30
C VAL A 14 -8.43 16.96 0.36
N ALA A 15 -9.02 16.06 -0.43
CA ALA A 15 -9.50 14.79 0.08
C ALA A 15 -8.28 14.00 0.58
N VAL A 16 -8.23 13.79 1.90
CA VAL A 16 -7.25 12.92 2.55
C VAL A 16 -7.87 11.53 2.58
N GLU A 17 -7.22 10.61 1.89
CA GLU A 17 -7.69 9.23 1.75
C GLU A 17 -6.80 8.28 2.56
N ASN A 18 -7.38 7.18 3.02
CA ASN A 18 -6.64 6.09 3.65
C ASN A 18 -6.14 5.12 2.60
N LEU A 19 -4.84 4.82 2.66
CA LEU A 19 -4.17 3.87 1.79
C LEU A 19 -3.76 2.63 2.59
N THR A 20 -4.15 1.46 2.14
CA THR A 20 -3.65 0.17 2.62
C THR A 20 -2.68 -0.39 1.58
N TYR A 21 -1.46 -0.72 1.99
CA TYR A 21 -0.45 -1.26 1.08
C TYR A 21 -0.44 -2.77 1.11
N LEU A 22 -0.47 -3.36 -0.08
CA LEU A 22 -0.14 -4.74 -0.34
C LEU A 22 1.24 -4.75 -1.01
N ILE A 23 2.30 -4.79 -0.20
CA ILE A 23 3.69 -4.77 -0.66
C ILE A 23 4.13 -6.21 -0.88
N GLN A 24 4.41 -6.59 -2.12
CA GLN A 24 4.94 -7.92 -2.44
C GLN A 24 6.46 -7.90 -2.50
N SER A 25 7.11 -8.97 -2.04
CA SER A 25 8.56 -9.15 -2.17
C SER A 25 8.97 -9.23 -3.65
N SER A 26 10.21 -8.82 -3.97
CA SER A 26 10.73 -8.83 -5.35
C SER A 26 10.79 -10.22 -6.00
N ASP A 27 10.80 -11.30 -5.22
CA ASP A 27 10.71 -12.69 -5.71
C ASP A 27 9.26 -13.15 -5.95
N GLY A 28 8.27 -12.34 -5.57
CA GLY A 28 6.85 -12.61 -5.75
C GLY A 28 6.25 -13.57 -4.74
N GLU A 29 6.99 -14.06 -3.74
CA GLU A 29 6.52 -15.15 -2.88
C GLU A 29 5.82 -14.70 -1.60
N SER A 30 6.05 -13.46 -1.15
CA SER A 30 5.60 -12.99 0.17
C SER A 30 5.13 -11.53 0.17
N PHE A 31 4.46 -11.13 1.23
CA PHE A 31 3.90 -9.81 1.42
C PHE A 31 4.32 -9.20 2.75
N LEU A 32 4.57 -7.89 2.76
CA LEU A 32 5.01 -7.21 3.97
C LEU A 32 3.81 -6.96 4.89
N THR A 33 3.99 -7.30 6.15
CA THR A 33 3.11 -6.91 7.26
C THR A 33 3.90 -6.13 8.29
N VAL A 34 3.21 -5.27 9.04
CA VAL A 34 3.75 -4.51 10.16
C VAL A 34 3.10 -4.97 11.45
N ARG A 35 3.86 -4.97 12.54
CA ARG A 35 3.34 -5.30 13.86
C ARG A 35 2.70 -4.06 14.51
N LYS A 36 1.39 -4.09 14.67
CA LYS A 36 0.58 -3.06 15.33
C LYS A 36 -0.08 -3.67 16.57
N GLU A 37 0.20 -3.10 17.75
CA GLU A 37 -0.41 -3.52 19.03
C GLU A 37 -0.36 -5.04 19.29
N ASN A 38 0.80 -5.65 19.00
CA ASN A 38 1.04 -7.09 19.17
C ASN A 38 0.27 -8.02 18.21
N ARG A 39 -0.22 -7.49 17.09
CA ARG A 39 -0.80 -8.25 15.97
C ARG A 39 -0.12 -7.85 14.66
N LEU A 40 -0.15 -8.72 13.66
CA LEU A 40 0.24 -8.37 12.30
C LEU A 40 -0.91 -7.65 11.61
N ALA A 41 -0.58 -6.66 10.79
CA ALA A 41 -1.52 -5.89 9.99
C ALA A 41 -0.84 -5.49 8.67
N LEU A 42 -1.65 -5.16 7.66
CA LEU A 42 -1.14 -4.52 6.45
C LEU A 42 -0.64 -3.11 6.77
N PRO A 43 0.43 -2.62 6.10
CA PRO A 43 0.86 -1.24 6.25
C PRO A 43 -0.22 -0.25 5.79
N GLU A 44 -0.36 0.83 6.52
CA GLU A 44 -1.35 1.88 6.26
C GLU A 44 -0.67 3.25 6.22
N SER A 45 -1.13 4.14 5.33
CA SER A 45 -0.77 5.56 5.34
C SER A 45 -1.94 6.42 4.89
N THR A 46 -1.86 7.74 5.10
CA THR A 46 -2.80 8.68 4.50
C THR A 46 -2.16 9.41 3.32
N LEU A 47 -2.96 9.82 2.35
CA LEU A 47 -2.48 10.58 1.21
C LEU A 47 -3.46 11.66 0.77
N GLU A 48 -2.90 12.80 0.40
CA GLU A 48 -3.60 13.85 -0.33
C GLU A 48 -3.64 13.51 -1.83
N LEU A 49 -4.83 13.24 -2.38
CA LEU A 49 -4.96 12.89 -3.80
C LEU A 49 -4.58 14.08 -4.70
N SER A 50 -3.35 14.05 -5.21
CA SER A 50 -2.79 15.01 -6.18
C SER A 50 -2.38 14.29 -7.48
N ARG A 51 -2.07 15.04 -8.56
CA ARG A 51 -1.59 14.48 -9.84
C ARG A 51 -0.23 13.75 -9.75
N THR A 52 0.42 13.73 -8.58
CA THR A 52 1.70 13.05 -8.31
C THR A 52 1.54 11.86 -7.36
N PHE A 53 0.35 11.24 -7.36
CA PHE A 53 -0.06 10.15 -6.46
C PHE A 53 1.02 9.06 -6.30
N GLU A 54 1.57 8.54 -7.40
CA GLU A 54 2.49 7.42 -7.37
C GLU A 54 3.78 7.74 -6.60
N ASN A 55 4.36 8.91 -6.86
CA ASN A 55 5.59 9.34 -6.18
C ASN A 55 5.35 9.57 -4.69
N GLN A 56 4.20 10.13 -4.33
CA GLN A 56 3.88 10.44 -2.95
C GLN A 56 3.48 9.17 -2.16
N ALA A 57 2.79 8.22 -2.80
CA ALA A 57 2.51 6.91 -2.24
C ALA A 57 3.79 6.10 -1.99
N ALA A 58 4.73 6.08 -2.94
CA ALA A 58 6.02 5.43 -2.74
C ALA A 58 6.80 6.05 -1.57
N GLN A 59 6.84 7.38 -1.48
CA GLN A 59 7.49 8.08 -0.38
C GLN A 59 6.84 7.77 0.98
N ASN A 60 5.50 7.75 1.04
CA ASN A 60 4.77 7.41 2.26
C ASN A 60 4.99 5.96 2.67
N CYS A 61 5.03 5.02 1.72
CA CYS A 61 5.40 3.63 1.96
C CYS A 61 6.77 3.52 2.62
N LEU A 62 7.79 4.18 2.06
CA LEU A 62 9.14 4.19 2.62
C LEU A 62 9.17 4.76 4.04
N LEU A 63 8.44 5.83 4.32
CA LEU A 63 8.38 6.43 5.66
C LEU A 63 7.64 5.56 6.67
N ALA A 64 6.55 4.90 6.25
CA ALA A 64 5.71 4.07 7.13
C ALA A 64 6.35 2.71 7.43
N THR A 65 7.03 2.13 6.44
CA THR A 65 7.51 0.74 6.51
C THR A 65 9.01 0.61 6.50
N GLY A 66 9.74 1.56 5.92
CA GLY A 66 11.17 1.43 5.63
C GLY A 66 11.49 0.64 4.35
N VAL A 67 10.48 0.24 3.56
CA VAL A 67 10.64 -0.47 2.29
C VAL A 67 10.56 0.49 1.11
N ASP A 68 11.56 0.43 0.24
CA ASP A 68 11.56 1.17 -1.02
C ASP A 68 10.80 0.40 -2.10
N VAL A 69 9.95 1.11 -2.84
CA VAL A 69 9.06 0.57 -3.87
C VAL A 69 9.16 1.43 -5.13
N ASP A 70 9.11 0.81 -6.31
CA ASP A 70 9.11 1.56 -7.57
C ASP A 70 7.77 2.30 -7.76
N PRO A 71 7.75 3.64 -7.82
CA PRO A 71 6.52 4.40 -8.04
C PRO A 71 5.77 3.98 -9.32
N LYS A 72 6.48 3.55 -10.37
CA LYS A 72 5.86 3.14 -11.64
C LYS A 72 5.15 1.78 -11.55
N ALA A 73 5.49 0.99 -10.54
CA ALA A 73 4.90 -0.31 -10.28
C ALA A 73 3.70 -0.23 -9.32
N ILE A 74 3.41 0.95 -8.76
CA ILE A 74 2.24 1.18 -7.93
C ILE A 74 0.97 1.03 -8.76
N ARG A 75 0.02 0.24 -8.25
CA ARG A 75 -1.33 0.11 -8.80
C ARG A 75 -2.33 0.44 -7.71
N LEU A 76 -3.16 1.45 -7.97
CA LEU A 76 -4.23 1.87 -7.08
C LEU A 76 -5.51 1.12 -7.43
N ASN A 77 -6.04 0.36 -6.46
CA ASN A 77 -7.37 -0.21 -6.52
C ASN A 77 -8.26 0.53 -5.54
N THR A 78 -9.26 1.23 -6.06
CA THR A 78 -10.19 2.02 -5.23
C THR A 78 -11.49 1.25 -5.08
N CYS A 79 -11.83 0.86 -3.85
CA CYS A 79 -13.10 0.25 -3.50
C CYS A 79 -13.86 1.16 -2.53
N GLY A 80 -14.69 2.06 -3.07
CA GLY A 80 -15.39 3.06 -2.24
C GLY A 80 -14.43 4.13 -1.73
N ASN A 81 -14.33 4.30 -0.41
CA ASN A 81 -13.40 5.26 0.24
C ASN A 81 -12.08 4.61 0.69
N ASP A 82 -11.91 3.30 0.44
CA ASP A 82 -10.69 2.59 0.79
C ASP A 82 -9.85 2.35 -0.46
N HIS A 83 -8.58 2.71 -0.37
CA HIS A 83 -7.63 2.59 -1.45
C HIS A 83 -6.60 1.53 -1.11
N ILE A 84 -6.53 0.49 -1.94
CA ILE A 84 -5.52 -0.56 -1.80
C ILE A 84 -4.46 -0.35 -2.86
N ILE A 85 -3.21 -0.31 -2.42
CA ILE A 85 -2.05 -0.14 -3.27
C ILE A 85 -1.33 -1.46 -3.38
N LEU A 86 -1.34 -2.07 -4.56
CA LEU A 86 -0.40 -3.13 -4.88
C LEU A 86 0.92 -2.52 -5.32
N CYS A 87 2.01 -2.92 -4.68
CA CYS A 87 3.36 -2.46 -5.02
C CYS A 87 4.39 -3.56 -4.75
N PHE A 88 5.57 -3.40 -5.32
CA PHE A 88 6.64 -4.39 -5.29
C PHE A 88 7.87 -3.80 -4.61
N ALA A 89 8.40 -4.52 -3.63
CA ALA A 89 9.65 -4.18 -3.00
C ALA A 89 10.80 -4.29 -4.00
N THR A 90 11.78 -3.39 -3.88
CA THR A 90 13.03 -3.50 -4.65
C THR A 90 13.85 -4.72 -4.20
N ALA A 91 14.75 -5.19 -5.06
CA ALA A 91 15.63 -6.32 -4.74
C ALA A 91 16.51 -6.08 -3.50
N ASP A 92 16.81 -4.81 -3.20
CA ASP A 92 17.59 -4.42 -2.02
C ASP A 92 16.78 -4.44 -0.72
N SER A 93 15.44 -4.52 -0.81
CA SER A 93 14.51 -4.47 0.33
C SER A 93 14.01 -5.85 0.77
N GLN A 94 14.75 -6.92 0.47
CA GLN A 94 14.35 -8.30 0.79
C GLN A 94 14.36 -8.61 2.29
N THR A 95 15.15 -7.89 3.09
CA THR A 95 15.11 -8.02 4.55
C THR A 95 13.99 -7.13 5.10
N PRO A 96 13.01 -7.67 5.84
CA PRO A 96 11.92 -6.87 6.36
C PRO A 96 12.46 -5.89 7.42
N PRO A 97 12.01 -4.62 7.41
CA PRO A 97 12.40 -3.64 8.41
C PRO A 97 11.98 -4.05 9.83
N LYS A 98 12.65 -3.48 10.84
CA LYS A 98 12.37 -3.82 12.25
C LYS A 98 10.89 -3.60 12.59
N GLY A 99 10.24 -4.63 13.11
CA GLY A 99 8.81 -4.59 13.45
C GLY A 99 7.89 -4.98 12.29
N SER A 100 8.46 -5.43 11.17
CA SER A 100 7.74 -5.96 10.01
C SER A 100 8.11 -7.43 9.76
N GLU A 101 7.26 -8.12 9.02
CA GLU A 101 7.42 -9.53 8.69
C GLU A 101 6.91 -9.82 7.28
N TRP A 102 7.64 -10.65 6.53
CA TRP A 102 7.20 -11.17 5.24
C TRP A 102 6.35 -12.41 5.49
N VAL A 103 5.12 -12.39 5.02
CA VAL A 103 4.15 -13.49 5.20
C VAL A 103 3.60 -13.96 3.86
N GLY A 104 3.07 -15.18 3.82
CA GLY A 104 2.50 -15.75 2.61
C GLY A 104 1.15 -15.13 2.23
N ALA A 105 0.75 -15.28 0.96
CA ALA A 105 -0.53 -14.78 0.46
C ALA A 105 -1.76 -15.33 1.23
N ASP A 106 -1.69 -16.58 1.69
CA ASP A 106 -2.75 -17.18 2.50
C ASP A 106 -2.88 -16.52 3.87
N GLU A 107 -1.77 -16.19 4.50
CA GLU A 107 -1.73 -15.54 5.81
C GLU A 107 -2.24 -14.09 5.74
N ILE A 108 -2.01 -13.39 4.62
CA ILE A 108 -2.61 -12.06 4.39
C ILE A 108 -4.15 -12.12 4.41
N LYS A 109 -4.75 -13.17 3.86
CA LYS A 109 -6.22 -13.32 3.89
C LYS A 109 -6.76 -13.54 5.30
N ASP A 110 -5.95 -14.13 6.18
CA ASP A 110 -6.31 -14.31 7.60
C ASP A 110 -6.09 -13.02 8.41
N ILE A 111 -5.04 -12.25 8.08
CA ILE A 111 -4.72 -10.97 8.73
C ILE A 111 -5.71 -9.86 8.36
N ALA A 112 -6.15 -9.82 7.10
CA ALA A 112 -7.05 -8.80 6.56
C ALA A 112 -8.24 -9.46 5.82
N PRO A 113 -9.22 -10.03 6.55
CA PRO A 113 -10.35 -10.74 5.95
C PRO A 113 -11.32 -9.82 5.18
N GLU A 114 -11.32 -8.52 5.50
CA GLU A 114 -12.10 -7.47 4.83
C GLU A 114 -11.56 -7.02 3.47
N LEU A 115 -10.48 -7.63 2.97
CA LEU A 115 -9.94 -7.28 1.66
C LEU A 115 -11.00 -7.46 0.53
N PRO A 116 -11.08 -6.51 -0.42
CA PRO A 116 -11.93 -6.60 -1.60
C PRO A 116 -11.73 -7.90 -2.38
N GLU A 117 -12.81 -8.37 -3.03
CA GLU A 117 -12.84 -9.67 -3.71
C GLU A 117 -11.78 -9.79 -4.81
N ASN A 118 -11.52 -8.72 -5.55
CA ASN A 118 -10.47 -8.67 -6.57
C ASN A 118 -9.06 -8.83 -5.98
N VAL A 119 -8.78 -8.22 -4.84
CA VAL A 119 -7.50 -8.38 -4.11
C VAL A 119 -7.38 -9.81 -3.56
N ARG A 120 -8.45 -10.39 -3.02
CA ARG A 120 -8.44 -11.79 -2.56
C ARG A 120 -8.19 -12.77 -3.71
N LYS A 121 -8.81 -12.55 -4.88
CA LYS A 121 -8.54 -13.34 -6.10
C LYS A 121 -7.10 -13.21 -6.57
N TYR A 122 -6.50 -12.03 -6.43
CA TYR A 122 -5.07 -11.83 -6.70
C TYR A 122 -4.22 -12.70 -5.76
N LEU A 123 -4.46 -12.63 -4.46
CA LEU A 123 -3.75 -13.44 -3.46
C LEU A 123 -3.90 -14.94 -3.71
N ASP A 124 -5.09 -15.41 -4.09
CA ASP A 124 -5.31 -16.82 -4.47
C ASP A 124 -4.45 -17.22 -5.68
N ARG A 125 -4.31 -16.36 -6.69
CA ARG A 125 -3.46 -16.64 -7.85
C ARG A 125 -1.98 -16.71 -7.48
N VAL A 126 -1.51 -15.76 -6.67
CA VAL A 126 -0.12 -15.75 -6.17
C VAL A 126 0.17 -16.98 -5.31
N SER A 127 -0.80 -17.43 -4.50
CA SER A 127 -0.65 -18.66 -3.69
C SER A 127 -0.52 -19.94 -4.55
N GLN A 128 -1.13 -19.95 -5.74
CA GLN A 128 -1.19 -21.12 -6.63
C GLN A 128 -0.11 -21.14 -7.71
N SER A 129 0.48 -19.98 -8.00
CA SER A 129 1.49 -19.82 -9.04
C SER A 129 2.54 -18.85 -8.54
N ARG A 130 3.81 -19.29 -8.52
CA ARG A 130 5.00 -18.48 -8.22
C ARG A 130 5.21 -17.44 -9.33
N LEU A 131 4.23 -16.61 -9.62
CA LEU A 131 4.31 -15.64 -10.71
C LEU A 131 5.31 -14.56 -10.29
N PRO A 132 6.48 -14.46 -10.95
CA PRO A 132 7.29 -13.25 -10.93
C PRO A 132 6.76 -12.26 -11.98
N GLU A 133 5.65 -12.57 -12.66
CA GLU A 133 5.24 -11.93 -13.90
C GLU A 133 4.30 -10.74 -13.66
N ALA A 134 4.77 -9.66 -13.04
CA ALA A 134 3.94 -8.46 -12.93
C ALA A 134 4.68 -7.14 -13.08
N HIS A 135 5.94 -7.12 -13.50
CA HIS A 135 6.60 -5.83 -13.76
C HIS A 135 5.89 -5.02 -14.87
N TYR A 136 5.11 -5.63 -15.78
CA TYR A 136 4.57 -4.90 -16.96
C TYR A 136 3.22 -5.39 -17.55
N GLY A 137 2.32 -6.06 -16.82
CA GLY A 137 1.15 -6.64 -17.52
C GLY A 137 -0.13 -7.01 -16.76
N PHE A 138 -0.36 -6.54 -15.53
CA PHE A 138 -1.66 -6.77 -14.87
C PHE A 138 -2.61 -5.59 -15.03
N ASP A 139 -3.54 -5.72 -15.98
CA ASP A 139 -4.81 -4.98 -16.08
C ASP A 139 -5.89 -5.55 -15.13
N VAL A 140 -5.51 -6.34 -14.12
CA VAL A 140 -6.45 -7.07 -13.27
C VAL A 140 -6.31 -6.62 -11.82
N LEU A 141 -6.73 -5.38 -11.58
CA LEU A 141 -7.23 -4.90 -10.30
C LEU A 141 -8.51 -4.11 -10.55
#